data_AF-A0AAV5BEH5-F1
#
_entry.id   AF-A0AAV5BEH5-F1
#
_cell.length_a   1.000
_cell.length_b   1.000
_cell.length_c   1.000
_cell.angle_alpha   90.00
_cell.angle_beta   90.00
_cell.angle_gamma   90.00
#
_symmetry.space_group_name_H-M   'P 1'
#
loop_
_entity.id
_entity.type
_entity.pdbx_description
1 polymer ?
#
loop_
_entity_poly.entity_id
_entity_poly.type
_entity_poly.pdbx_seq_one_letter_code
_entity_poly.pdbx_strand_id
1 'polypeptide(L)'
;MDKKYDPKNYSKVLRCSMETVYEAAKIWEKERTLISLGNLKNELGPLLTDLKIAAFSHQITETQRDEMKDYFLSLTAGEWK
;
A
#
# COMPACT_ATOMS: atom_id res chain seq x y z
N MET A 1 12.79 6.98 -2.50
CA MET A 1 11.48 6.71 -1.91
C MET A 1 11.70 5.58 -0.92
N ASP A 2 11.87 5.93 0.35
CA ASP A 2 12.10 4.96 1.40
C ASP A 2 10.77 4.30 1.78
N LYS A 3 10.72 2.98 1.67
CA LYS A 3 9.52 2.18 1.94
C LYS A 3 9.52 1.81 3.40
N LYS A 4 8.51 2.23 4.17
CA LYS A 4 8.36 1.82 5.58
C LYS A 4 8.19 0.30 5.71
N TYR A 5 7.45 -0.30 4.77
CA TYR A 5 7.23 -1.74 4.70
C TYR A 5 7.84 -2.31 3.41
N ASP A 6 8.91 -3.09 3.53
CA ASP A 6 9.54 -3.77 2.38
C ASP A 6 8.68 -4.96 1.92
N PRO A 7 8.14 -4.95 0.68
CA PRO A 7 7.32 -6.04 0.14
C PRO A 7 7.99 -7.43 0.19
N LYS A 8 9.32 -7.50 0.21
CA LYS A 8 10.07 -8.77 0.25
C LYS A 8 9.84 -9.57 1.54
N ASN A 9 9.38 -8.92 2.61
CA ASN A 9 9.14 -9.55 3.90
C ASN A 9 7.76 -10.22 4.00
N TYR A 10 6.94 -10.16 2.95
CA TYR A 10 5.56 -10.62 2.96
C TYR A 10 5.30 -11.73 1.94
N SER A 11 4.14 -12.40 2.08
CA SER A 11 3.71 -13.43 1.13
C SER A 11 3.63 -12.89 -0.29
N LYS A 12 3.74 -13.78 -1.29
CA LYS A 12 3.75 -13.41 -2.72
C LYS A 12 2.56 -12.51 -3.09
N VAL A 13 1.37 -12.81 -2.58
CA VAL A 13 0.16 -12.04 -2.86
C VAL A 13 0.27 -10.62 -2.29
N LEU A 14 0.52 -10.50 -0.98
CA LEU A 14 0.63 -9.20 -0.32
C LEU A 14 1.79 -8.38 -0.91
N ARG A 15 2.91 -9.03 -1.22
CA ARG A 15 4.06 -8.43 -1.90
C ARG A 15 3.67 -7.78 -3.22
N CYS A 16 2.99 -8.51 -4.10
CA CYS A 16 2.58 -7.98 -5.40
C CYS A 16 1.70 -6.74 -5.25
N SER A 17 0.71 -6.78 -4.36
CA SER A 17 -0.19 -5.64 -4.13
C SER A 17 0.53 -4.43 -3.54
N MET A 18 1.47 -4.64 -2.61
CA MET A 18 2.31 -3.57 -2.08
C MET A 18 3.20 -2.94 -3.16
N GLU A 19 3.82 -3.76 -4.02
CA GLU A 19 4.65 -3.29 -5.13
C GLU A 19 3.83 -2.43 -6.11
N THR A 20 2.63 -2.87 -6.49
CA THR A 20 1.73 -2.10 -7.37
C THR A 20 1.32 -0.75 -6.76
N VAL A 21 0.95 -0.72 -5.48
CA VAL A 21 0.60 0.54 -4.80
C VAL A 21 1.81 1.48 -4.72
N TYR A 22 3.01 0.96 -4.45
CA TYR A 22 4.22 1.79 -4.46
C TYR A 22 4.52 2.38 -5.83
N GLU A 23 4.33 1.61 -6.91
CA GLU A 23 4.49 2.11 -8.28
C GLU A 23 3.46 3.20 -8.61
N ALA A 24 2.18 2.96 -8.29
CA ALA A 24 1.12 3.95 -8.48
C ALA A 24 1.38 5.22 -7.65
N ALA A 25 1.87 5.08 -6.42
CA ALA A 25 2.18 6.20 -5.55
C ALA A 25 3.37 7.03 -6.06
N LYS A 26 4.39 6.37 -6.63
CA LYS A 26 5.51 7.05 -7.30
C LYS A 26 5.06 7.84 -8.54
N ILE A 27 4.12 7.28 -9.32
CA ILE A 27 3.53 7.98 -10.47
C ILE A 27 2.73 9.19 -9.99
N TRP A 28 1.86 9.01 -8.99
CA TRP A 28 1.10 10.10 -8.36
C TRP A 28 2.01 11.22 -7.85
N GLU A 29 3.09 10.88 -7.15
CA GLU A 29 4.05 11.86 -6.63
C GLU A 29 4.69 12.69 -7.74
N LYS A 30 5.05 12.04 -8.85
CA LYS A 30 5.70 12.69 -10.00
C LYS A 30 4.75 13.56 -10.81
N GLU A 31 3.53 13.08 -11.05
CA GLU A 31 2.59 13.72 -11.99
C GLU A 31 1.63 14.68 -11.30
N ARG A 32 1.24 14.40 -10.05
CA ARG A 32 0.25 15.18 -9.27
C ARG A 32 -1.06 15.47 -10.03
N THR A 33 -1.50 14.54 -10.87
CA THR A 33 -2.75 14.63 -11.64
C THR A 33 -3.91 13.90 -10.97
N LEU A 34 -5.14 14.33 -11.23
CA LEU A 34 -6.34 13.62 -10.73
C LEU A 34 -6.39 12.16 -11.23
N ILE A 35 -5.88 11.89 -12.43
CA ILE A 35 -5.81 10.55 -13.01
C ILE A 35 -4.85 9.67 -12.21
N SER A 36 -3.63 10.14 -11.95
CA SER A 36 -2.65 9.37 -11.17
C SER A 36 -3.08 9.17 -9.71
N LEU A 37 -3.78 10.14 -9.10
CA LEU A 37 -4.43 9.94 -7.80
C LEU A 37 -5.55 8.89 -7.85
N GLY A 38 -6.37 8.92 -8.90
CA GLY A 38 -7.43 7.93 -9.13
C GLY A 38 -6.87 6.52 -9.26
N ASN A 39 -5.80 6.35 -10.03
CA ASN A 39 -5.10 5.07 -10.17
C ASN A 39 -4.57 4.58 -8.83
N LEU A 40 -3.87 5.41 -8.06
CA LEU A 40 -3.39 5.05 -6.71
C LEU A 40 -4.55 4.59 -5.80
N LYS A 41 -5.67 5.33 -5.80
CA LYS A 41 -6.85 4.95 -5.00
C LYS A 41 -7.45 3.61 -5.44
N ASN A 42 -7.43 3.31 -6.74
CA ASN A 42 -7.90 2.02 -7.24
C ASN A 42 -6.99 0.88 -6.77
N GLU A 43 -5.66 1.05 -6.82
CA GLU A 43 -4.71 0.03 -6.37
C GLU A 43 -4.72 -0.19 -4.84
N LEU A 44 -5.11 0.83 -4.06
CA LEU A 44 -5.28 0.67 -2.62
C LEU A 44 -6.41 -0.30 -2.25
N GLY A 45 -7.46 -0.42 -3.06
CA GLY A 45 -8.59 -1.32 -2.79
C GLY A 45 -8.18 -2.80 -2.63
N PRO A 46 -7.49 -3.38 -3.63
CA PRO A 46 -6.91 -4.73 -3.53
C PRO A 46 -5.96 -4.87 -2.34
N LEU A 47 -5.04 -3.93 -2.12
CA LEU A 47 -4.09 -4.00 -1.02
C LEU A 47 -4.80 -4.05 0.36
N LEU A 48 -5.85 -3.25 0.56
CA LEU A 48 -6.63 -3.27 1.81
C LEU A 48 -7.32 -4.62 2.04
N THR A 49 -7.70 -5.32 0.96
CA THR A 49 -8.26 -6.68 1.04
C THR A 49 -7.18 -7.69 1.40
N ASP A 50 -6.02 -7.60 0.76
CA ASP A 50 -4.89 -8.50 1.03
C ASP A 50 -4.33 -8.32 2.44
N LEU A 51 -4.32 -7.10 2.98
CA LEU A 51 -3.94 -6.84 4.38
C LEU A 51 -4.89 -7.54 5.37
N LYS A 52 -6.20 -7.56 5.08
CA LYS A 52 -7.17 -8.31 5.89
C LYS A 52 -6.89 -9.82 5.83
N ILE A 53 -6.61 -10.35 4.64
CA ILE A 53 -6.28 -11.78 4.45
C ILE A 53 -4.97 -12.13 5.18
N ALA A 54 -3.95 -11.27 5.09
CA ALA A 54 -2.67 -11.47 5.75
C ALA A 54 -2.81 -11.48 7.28
N ALA A 55 -3.64 -10.58 7.83
CA ALA A 55 -3.95 -10.58 9.26
C ALA A 55 -4.72 -11.84 9.68
N PHE A 56 -5.74 -12.22 8.92
CA PHE A 56 -6.54 -13.42 9.17
C PHE A 56 -5.71 -14.72 9.12
N SER A 57 -4.74 -14.79 8.21
CA SER A 57 -3.80 -15.90 8.07
C SER A 57 -2.60 -15.83 9.02
N HIS A 58 -2.62 -14.91 9.99
CA HIS A 58 -1.57 -14.68 10.99
C HIS A 58 -0.18 -14.38 10.40
N GLN A 59 -0.10 -13.91 9.15
CA GLN A 59 1.16 -13.45 8.54
C GLN A 59 1.62 -12.10 9.12
N ILE A 60 0.64 -11.28 9.52
CA ILE A 60 0.83 -10.02 10.23
C ILE A 60 -0.15 -9.96 11.40
N THR A 61 0.17 -9.15 12.41
CA THR A 61 -0.77 -8.86 13.50
C THR A 61 -1.86 -7.87 13.06
N GLU A 62 -2.97 -7.80 13.80
CA GLU A 62 -4.01 -6.80 13.54
C GLU A 62 -3.49 -5.36 13.71
N THR A 63 -2.62 -5.13 14.70
CA THR A 63 -1.95 -3.83 14.87
C THR A 63 -1.12 -3.48 13.65
N GLN A 64 -0.30 -4.40 13.13
CA GLN A 64 0.47 -4.18 11.91
C GLN A 64 -0.43 -3.93 10.69
N ARG A 65 -1.55 -4.65 10.57
CA ARG A 65 -2.54 -4.42 9.50
C ARG A 65 -3.04 -2.97 9.54
N ASP A 66 -3.41 -2.48 10.72
CA ASP A 66 -3.97 -1.13 10.86
C ASP A 66 -2.90 -0.06 10.61
N GLU A 67 -1.68 -0.25 11.12
CA GLU A 67 -0.55 0.65 10.81
C GLU A 67 -0.20 0.67 9.32
N MET A 68 -0.19 -0.50 8.66
CA MET A 68 0.06 -0.62 7.23
C MET A 68 -1.05 0.06 6.44
N LYS A 69 -2.31 -0.16 6.80
CA LYS A 69 -3.46 0.50 6.18
C LYS A 69 -3.32 2.01 6.26
N ASP A 70 -3.03 2.56 7.45
CA ASP A 70 -2.92 4.01 7.64
C ASP A 70 -1.75 4.59 6.83
N TYR A 71 -0.61 3.90 6.82
CA TYR A 71 0.55 4.27 5.99
C TYR A 71 0.21 4.30 4.49
N PHE A 72 -0.42 3.24 3.96
CA PHE A 72 -0.73 3.18 2.54
C PHE A 72 -1.80 4.19 2.13
N LEU A 73 -2.75 4.49 3.01
CA LEU A 73 -3.73 5.57 2.80
C LEU A 73 -3.07 6.95 2.80
N SER A 74 -2.06 7.20 3.65
CA SER A 74 -1.36 8.49 3.70
C SER A 74 -0.62 8.83 2.41
N LEU A 75 -0.26 7.82 1.60
CA LEU A 75 0.35 8.03 0.29
C LEU A 75 -0.53 8.86 -0.67
N THR A 76 -1.85 8.80 -0.50
CA THR A 76 -2.79 9.60 -1.30
C THR A 76 -2.72 11.10 -0.98
N ALA A 77 -2.35 11.46 0.24
CA ALA A 77 -2.07 12.84 0.64
C ALA A 77 -0.66 13.29 0.19
N GLY A 78 0.16 12.38 -0.31
CA GLY A 78 1.59 12.61 -0.53
C GLY A 78 2.37 12.78 0.77
N GLU A 79 1.80 12.33 1.90
CA GLU A 79 2.48 12.30 3.19
C GLU A 79 3.31 11.02 3.27
N TRP A 80 4.59 11.18 2.96
CA TRP A 80 5.61 10.16 3.15
C TRP A 80 6.25 10.40 4.52
N LYS A 81 5.99 9.51 5.49
CA LYS A 81 6.64 9.51 6.81
C LYS A 81 7.48 8.26 6.97
#